data_AF-A0A6N8IX79-F1
#
_entry.id   AF-A0A6N8IX79-F1
#
_cell.length_a   1.000
_cell.length_b   1.000
_cell.length_c   1.000
_cell.angle_alpha   90.00
_cell.angle_beta   90.00
_cell.angle_gamma   90.00
#
_symmetry.space_group_name_H-M   'P 1'
#
loop_
_entity.id
_entity.type
_entity.pdbx_description
1 polymer ?
#
loop_
_entity_poly.entity_id
_entity_poly.type
_entity_poly.pdbx_seq_one_letter_code
_entity_poly.pdbx_strand_id
1 'polypeptide(L)'
;MKSIIRPSAWVLASLLAFSVPAWAEDFRVGFVNTDRIFREANSAKAAQAKLEQEFSKREKELNDQAAGLKGQADKFEREAPTLSESQRQQRQRQIIDQNRDFERKRREFQEDLNARKNEELQQVLERANRIVKQVAEAEKYDLVLQEAVYINPKHDITDKVIKALNAAR
;
A
#
# COMPACT_ATOMS: atom_id res chain seq x y z
N MET A 1 -21.69 -36.88 81.16
CA MET A 1 -21.38 -37.04 79.72
C MET A 1 -21.77 -35.78 78.98
N LYS A 2 -20.80 -34.97 78.54
CA LYS A 2 -21.04 -33.81 77.64
C LYS A 2 -20.04 -33.95 76.49
N SER A 3 -20.53 -34.25 75.29
CA SER A 3 -19.73 -34.36 74.08
C SER A 3 -19.45 -32.97 73.52
N ILE A 4 -18.17 -32.64 73.38
CA ILE A 4 -17.68 -31.40 72.76
C ILE A 4 -17.63 -31.65 71.25
N ILE A 5 -18.56 -31.06 70.52
CA ILE A 5 -18.59 -31.09 69.04
C ILE A 5 -17.61 -30.04 68.55
N ARG A 6 -16.53 -30.45 67.86
CA ARG A 6 -15.50 -29.57 67.29
C ARG A 6 -16.04 -28.92 66.00
N PRO A 7 -16.27 -27.59 65.93
CA PRO A 7 -16.89 -26.95 64.76
C PRO A 7 -15.89 -26.68 63.61
N SER A 8 -14.62 -27.05 63.78
CA SER A 8 -13.51 -26.65 62.90
C SER A 8 -13.50 -27.30 61.52
N ALA A 9 -14.23 -28.40 61.31
CA ALA A 9 -14.25 -29.10 60.02
C ALA A 9 -15.23 -28.47 59.00
N TRP A 10 -16.28 -27.78 59.46
CA TRP A 10 -17.32 -27.25 58.58
C TRP A 10 -16.94 -25.90 57.95
N VAL A 11 -16.11 -25.10 58.64
CA VAL A 11 -15.64 -23.80 58.13
C VAL A 11 -14.68 -23.96 56.95
N LEU A 12 -13.84 -24.99 56.95
CA LEU A 12 -12.91 -25.30 55.86
C LEU A 12 -13.63 -25.82 54.59
N ALA A 13 -14.76 -26.50 54.72
CA ALA A 13 -15.54 -26.96 53.56
C ALA A 13 -16.29 -25.82 52.85
N SER A 14 -16.71 -24.78 53.58
CA SER A 14 -17.35 -23.59 53.00
C SER A 14 -16.39 -22.65 52.25
N LEU A 15 -15.08 -22.72 52.51
CA LEU A 15 -14.07 -21.90 51.82
C LEU A 15 -13.66 -22.44 50.44
N LEU A 16 -13.92 -23.71 50.14
CA LEU A 16 -13.61 -24.34 48.85
C LEU A 16 -14.71 -24.16 47.79
N ALA A 17 -15.86 -23.60 48.16
CA ALA A 17 -17.01 -23.40 47.25
C ALA A 17 -17.02 -22.04 46.53
N PHE A 18 -16.08 -21.14 46.82
CA PHE A 18 -15.91 -19.85 46.14
C PHE A 18 -14.76 -19.92 45.12
N SER A 19 -14.81 -20.85 44.17
CA SER A 19 -14.04 -20.71 42.92
C SER A 19 -14.75 -19.70 42.03
N VAL A 20 -14.49 -18.41 42.26
CA VAL A 20 -14.86 -17.38 41.28
C VAL A 20 -14.10 -17.74 40.00
N PRO A 21 -14.76 -18.03 38.87
CA PRO A 21 -14.04 -18.22 37.63
C PRO A 21 -13.24 -16.94 37.40
N ALA A 22 -11.93 -17.06 37.17
CA ALA A 22 -11.16 -15.91 36.73
C ALA A 22 -11.69 -15.55 35.34
N TRP A 23 -12.44 -14.45 35.24
CA TRP A 23 -12.76 -13.85 33.96
C TRP A 23 -11.45 -13.26 33.45
N ALA A 24 -10.70 -14.06 32.70
CA ALA A 24 -9.61 -13.51 31.90
C ALA A 24 -10.26 -12.47 30.98
N GLU A 25 -9.75 -11.25 31.01
CA GLU A 25 -10.11 -10.26 30.01
C GLU A 25 -9.74 -10.87 28.64
N ASP A 26 -10.74 -11.12 27.80
CA ASP A 26 -10.55 -11.77 26.50
C ASP A 26 -9.61 -10.92 25.66
N PHE A 27 -8.34 -11.34 25.56
CA PHE A 27 -7.34 -10.65 24.75
C PHE A 27 -7.73 -10.71 23.27
N ARG A 28 -7.99 -9.54 22.66
CA ARG A 28 -8.50 -9.41 21.29
C ARG A 28 -7.39 -9.03 20.33
N VAL A 29 -7.11 -9.95 19.43
CA VAL A 29 -6.19 -9.74 18.30
C VAL A 29 -6.97 -9.57 17.01
N GLY A 30 -6.66 -8.50 16.29
CA GLY A 30 -7.08 -8.24 14.92
C GLY A 30 -5.92 -8.42 13.93
N PHE A 31 -6.26 -8.65 12.67
CA PHE A 31 -5.33 -8.68 11.56
C PHE A 31 -5.83 -7.78 10.44
N VAL A 32 -4.93 -7.05 9.79
CA VAL A 32 -5.24 -6.25 8.61
C VAL A 32 -4.28 -6.56 7.48
N ASN A 33 -4.83 -6.78 6.29
CA ASN A 33 -4.06 -6.93 5.07
C ASN A 33 -3.88 -5.57 4.40
N THR A 34 -2.71 -4.98 4.60
CA THR A 34 -2.38 -3.64 4.07
C THR A 34 -2.41 -3.62 2.54
N ASP A 35 -1.90 -4.65 1.86
CA ASP A 35 -1.93 -4.75 0.39
C ASP A 35 -3.36 -4.72 -0.16
N ARG A 36 -4.28 -5.39 0.53
CA ARG A 36 -5.69 -5.42 0.16
C ARG A 36 -6.36 -4.07 0.40
N ILE A 37 -6.05 -3.40 1.52
CA ILE A 37 -6.49 -2.02 1.78
C ILE A 37 -6.05 -1.10 0.64
N PHE A 38 -4.79 -1.19 0.20
CA PHE A 38 -4.31 -0.38 -0.92
C PHE A 38 -4.99 -0.68 -2.26
N ARG A 39 -5.38 -1.91 -2.53
CA ARG A 39 -6.06 -2.24 -3.79
C ARG A 39 -7.53 -1.85 -3.80
N GLU A 40 -8.19 -1.95 -2.65
CA GLU A 40 -9.65 -1.86 -2.56
C GLU A 40 -10.15 -0.49 -2.06
N ALA A 41 -9.34 0.26 -1.31
CA ALA A 41 -9.73 1.56 -0.78
C ALA A 41 -9.95 2.60 -1.87
N ASN A 42 -11.01 3.39 -1.72
CA ASN A 42 -11.33 4.50 -2.63
C ASN A 42 -10.24 5.57 -2.63
N SER A 43 -9.58 5.81 -1.49
CA SER A 43 -8.45 6.74 -1.38
C SER A 43 -7.27 6.32 -2.26
N ALA A 44 -6.97 5.02 -2.33
CA ALA A 44 -5.91 4.49 -3.17
C ALA A 44 -6.27 4.55 -4.66
N LYS A 45 -7.53 4.25 -5.02
CA LYS A 45 -8.04 4.43 -6.39
C LYS A 45 -8.00 5.90 -6.83
N ALA A 46 -8.34 6.82 -5.94
CA ALA A 46 -8.28 8.26 -6.20
C ALA A 46 -6.84 8.74 -6.38
N ALA A 47 -5.91 8.27 -5.55
CA ALA A 47 -4.47 8.53 -5.72
C ALA A 47 -3.97 8.03 -7.08
N GLN A 48 -4.36 6.82 -7.50
CA GLN A 48 -4.00 6.27 -8.80
C GLN A 48 -4.54 7.12 -9.96
N ALA A 49 -5.81 7.53 -9.91
CA ALA A 49 -6.42 8.38 -10.93
C ALA A 49 -5.74 9.76 -11.01
N LYS A 50 -5.37 10.33 -9.86
CA LYS A 50 -4.64 11.60 -9.78
C LYS A 50 -3.25 11.50 -10.42
N LEU A 51 -2.51 10.43 -10.14
CA LEU A 51 -1.21 10.17 -10.77
C LEU A 51 -1.35 10.00 -12.29
N GLU A 52 -2.35 9.25 -12.75
CA GLU A 52 -2.62 9.09 -14.18
C GLU A 52 -2.92 10.45 -14.85
N GLN A 53 -3.75 11.28 -14.22
CA GLN A 53 -4.04 12.62 -14.72
C GLN A 53 -2.78 13.51 -14.77
N GLU A 54 -1.95 13.48 -13.73
CA GLU A 54 -0.74 14.29 -13.59
C GLU A 54 0.37 13.91 -14.59
N PHE A 55 0.44 12.63 -14.97
CA PHE A 55 1.55 12.09 -15.77
C PHE A 55 1.18 11.69 -17.20
N SER A 56 -0.11 11.48 -17.52
CA SER A 56 -0.57 11.04 -18.85
C SER A 56 -0.04 11.88 -20.02
N LYS A 57 0.01 13.20 -19.87
CA LYS A 57 0.55 14.09 -20.92
C LYS A 57 2.04 13.85 -21.16
N ARG A 58 2.83 13.76 -20.09
CA ARG A 58 4.28 13.55 -20.16
C ARG A 58 4.63 12.16 -20.69
N GLU A 59 3.85 11.15 -20.27
CA GLU A 59 3.96 9.79 -20.80
C GLU A 59 3.69 9.76 -22.31
N LYS A 60 2.63 10.43 -22.76
CA LYS A 60 2.32 10.54 -24.20
C LYS A 60 3.46 11.24 -24.96
N GLU A 61 3.97 12.35 -24.44
CA GLU A 61 5.10 13.06 -25.06
C GLU A 61 6.34 12.16 -25.19
N LEU A 62 6.67 11.36 -24.18
CA LEU A 62 7.76 10.39 -24.24
C LEU A 62 7.52 9.29 -25.28
N ASN A 63 6.30 8.77 -25.36
CA ASN A 63 5.93 7.76 -26.35
C ASN A 63 6.02 8.31 -27.78
N ASP A 64 5.54 9.53 -28.01
CA ASP A 64 5.63 10.21 -29.30
C ASP A 64 7.10 10.49 -29.68
N GLN A 65 7.93 10.92 -28.72
CA GLN A 65 9.37 11.10 -28.92
C GLN A 65 10.08 9.78 -29.27
N ALA A 66 9.76 8.69 -28.58
CA ALA A 66 10.33 7.37 -28.84
C ALA A 66 9.96 6.86 -30.26
N ALA A 67 8.69 7.00 -30.64
CA ALA A 67 8.23 6.65 -31.98
C ALA A 67 8.90 7.51 -33.07
N GLY A 68 9.03 8.81 -32.82
CA GLY A 68 9.72 9.75 -33.71
C GLY A 68 11.20 9.44 -33.90
N LEU A 69 11.92 9.10 -32.82
CA LEU A 69 13.32 8.67 -32.85
C LEU A 69 13.50 7.39 -33.66
N LYS A 70 12.65 6.39 -33.43
CA LYS A 70 12.66 5.15 -34.21
C LYS A 70 12.42 5.42 -35.70
N GLY A 71 11.39 6.19 -36.03
CA GLY A 71 11.10 6.54 -37.42
C GLY A 71 12.24 7.31 -38.12
N GLN A 72 12.93 8.19 -37.40
CA GLN A 72 14.10 8.91 -37.91
C GLN A 72 15.30 7.97 -38.13
N ALA A 73 15.54 7.04 -37.21
CA ALA A 73 16.59 6.03 -37.36
C ALA A 73 16.33 5.12 -38.57
N ASP A 74 15.12 4.58 -38.70
CA ASP A 74 14.71 3.72 -39.82
C ASP A 74 14.77 4.47 -41.17
N LYS A 75 14.45 5.77 -41.17
CA LYS A 75 14.59 6.62 -42.36
C LYS A 75 16.06 6.90 -42.69
N PHE A 76 16.88 7.18 -41.68
CA PHE A 76 18.31 7.39 -41.86
C PHE A 76 19.00 6.17 -42.43
N GLU A 77 18.71 4.98 -41.91
CA GLU A 77 19.28 3.71 -42.40
C GLU A 77 18.97 3.48 -43.89
N ARG A 78 17.71 3.70 -44.29
CA ARG A 78 17.28 3.55 -45.70
C ARG A 78 17.87 4.61 -46.64
N GLU A 79 17.95 5.86 -46.19
CA GLU A 79 18.39 6.98 -47.05
C GLU A 79 19.91 7.18 -47.03
N ALA A 80 20.64 6.66 -46.02
CA ALA A 80 22.07 6.87 -45.83
C ALA A 80 22.94 6.66 -47.09
N PRO A 81 22.70 5.65 -47.96
CA PRO A 81 23.47 5.47 -49.18
C PRO A 81 23.31 6.60 -50.22
N THR A 82 22.17 7.30 -50.18
CA THR A 82 21.83 8.38 -51.12
C THR A 82 22.22 9.77 -50.63
N LEU A 83 22.55 9.91 -49.35
CA LEU A 83 22.91 11.18 -48.73
C LEU A 83 24.38 11.52 -48.98
N SER A 84 24.69 12.82 -49.02
CA SER A 84 26.08 13.28 -48.92
C SER A 84 26.66 12.99 -47.53
N GLU A 85 27.98 12.96 -47.42
CA GLU A 85 28.64 12.75 -46.11
C GLU A 85 28.24 13.82 -45.09
N SER A 86 28.16 15.09 -45.51
CA SER A 86 27.70 16.18 -44.65
C SER A 86 26.26 15.98 -44.16
N GLN A 87 25.36 15.56 -45.05
CA GLN A 87 23.97 15.27 -44.68
C GLN A 87 23.85 14.06 -43.75
N ARG A 88 24.68 13.02 -43.96
CA ARG A 88 24.72 11.87 -43.06
C ARG A 88 25.13 12.28 -41.65
N GLN A 89 26.24 13.01 -41.54
CA GLN A 89 26.73 13.48 -40.25
C GLN A 89 25.72 14.39 -39.54
N GLN A 90 25.06 15.29 -40.26
CA GLN A 90 24.05 16.16 -39.69
C GLN A 90 22.86 15.36 -39.12
N ARG A 91 22.31 14.42 -39.89
CA ARG A 91 21.19 13.57 -39.43
C ARG A 91 21.58 12.67 -38.27
N GLN A 92 22.78 12.09 -38.32
CA GLN A 92 23.29 11.27 -37.22
C GLN A 92 23.42 12.07 -35.93
N ARG A 93 23.97 13.29 -35.99
CA ARG A 93 24.06 14.20 -34.82
C ARG A 93 22.67 14.53 -34.29
N GLN A 94 21.73 14.87 -35.17
CA GLN A 94 20.34 15.16 -34.77
C GLN A 94 19.69 13.99 -34.02
N ILE A 95 19.84 12.76 -34.52
CA ILE A 95 19.31 11.55 -33.87
C ILE A 95 19.97 11.36 -32.49
N ILE A 96 21.29 11.53 -32.39
CA ILE A 96 22.03 11.41 -31.12
C ILE A 96 21.55 12.46 -30.11
N ASP A 97 21.38 13.71 -30.53
CA ASP A 97 20.97 14.81 -29.65
C ASP A 97 19.53 14.61 -29.16
N GLN A 98 18.61 14.21 -30.05
CA GLN A 98 17.24 13.87 -29.67
C GLN A 98 17.17 12.66 -28.76
N ASN A 99 18.02 11.64 -28.98
CA ASN A 99 18.07 10.48 -28.11
C ASN A 99 18.58 10.86 -26.71
N ARG A 100 19.57 11.74 -26.61
CA ARG A 100 20.04 12.27 -25.31
C ARG A 100 18.95 13.06 -24.58
N ASP A 101 18.17 13.86 -25.30
CA ASP A 101 17.01 14.58 -24.74
C ASP A 101 15.94 13.62 -24.23
N PHE A 102 15.57 12.63 -25.03
CA PHE A 102 14.62 11.58 -24.67
C PHE A 102 15.06 10.82 -23.41
N GLU A 103 16.31 10.35 -23.36
CA GLU A 103 16.86 9.63 -22.21
C GLU A 103 16.85 10.49 -20.94
N ARG A 104 17.12 11.80 -21.06
CA ARG A 104 17.03 12.74 -19.93
C ARG A 104 15.58 12.87 -19.43
N LYS A 105 14.64 13.18 -20.32
CA LYS A 105 13.22 13.31 -19.99
C LYS A 105 12.61 12.03 -19.43
N ARG A 106 13.03 10.86 -19.94
CA ARG A 106 12.58 9.56 -19.43
C ARG A 106 13.02 9.34 -17.99
N ARG A 107 14.26 9.70 -17.64
CA ARG A 107 14.75 9.61 -16.25
C ARG A 107 13.98 10.57 -15.34
N GLU A 108 13.87 11.84 -15.74
CA GLU A 108 13.11 12.85 -14.98
C GLU A 108 11.65 12.41 -14.74
N PHE A 109 10.97 11.91 -15.78
CA PHE A 109 9.62 11.36 -15.66
C PHE A 109 9.54 10.19 -14.68
N GLN A 110 10.50 9.26 -14.72
CA GLN A 110 10.50 8.09 -13.84
C GLN A 110 10.76 8.49 -12.38
N GLU A 111 11.68 9.43 -12.15
CA GLU A 111 11.99 9.98 -10.84
C GLU A 111 10.77 10.69 -10.24
N ASP A 112 10.16 11.61 -11.01
CA ASP A 112 8.96 12.33 -10.60
C ASP A 112 7.80 11.37 -10.31
N LEU A 113 7.56 10.41 -11.22
CA LEU A 113 6.47 9.44 -11.06
C LEU A 113 6.67 8.59 -9.81
N ASN A 114 7.89 8.16 -9.53
CA ASN A 114 8.21 7.39 -8.33
C ASN A 114 8.06 8.23 -7.07
N ALA A 115 8.53 9.48 -7.08
CA ALA A 115 8.38 10.40 -5.95
C ALA A 115 6.90 10.63 -5.62
N ARG A 116 6.08 10.96 -6.63
CA ARG A 116 4.64 11.20 -6.47
C ARG A 116 3.90 9.93 -6.06
N LYS A 117 4.25 8.76 -6.62
CA LYS A 117 3.71 7.46 -6.18
C LYS A 117 3.96 7.20 -4.70
N ASN A 118 5.20 7.42 -4.25
CA ASN A 118 5.55 7.23 -2.85
C ASN A 118 4.81 8.21 -1.94
N GLU A 119 4.70 9.48 -2.33
CA GLU A 119 3.95 10.48 -1.58
C GLU A 119 2.48 10.11 -1.42
N GLU A 120 1.80 9.76 -2.50
CA GLU A 120 0.39 9.36 -2.46
C GLU A 120 0.20 8.04 -1.68
N LEU A 121 1.13 7.08 -1.80
CA LEU A 121 1.11 5.84 -1.02
C LEU A 121 1.23 6.11 0.49
N GLN A 122 2.15 7.00 0.89
CA GLN A 122 2.31 7.40 2.29
C GLN A 122 1.03 8.05 2.83
N GLN A 123 0.38 8.91 2.05
CA GLN A 123 -0.90 9.51 2.45
C GLN A 123 -2.01 8.46 2.66
N VAL A 124 -2.05 7.42 1.82
CA VAL A 124 -3.01 6.31 1.99
C VAL A 124 -2.67 5.50 3.24
N LEU A 125 -1.39 5.21 3.50
CA LEU A 125 -0.94 4.53 4.72
C LEU A 125 -1.34 5.28 5.99
N GLU A 126 -1.08 6.59 6.04
CA GLU A 126 -1.42 7.41 7.21
C GLU A 126 -2.93 7.42 7.47
N ARG A 127 -3.74 7.47 6.42
CA ARG A 127 -5.21 7.36 6.55
C ARG A 127 -5.62 5.97 7.02
N ALA A 128 -5.08 4.91 6.40
CA ALA A 128 -5.36 3.54 6.79
C ALA A 128 -5.01 3.30 8.27
N ASN A 129 -3.81 3.69 8.72
CA ASN A 129 -3.38 3.55 10.12
C ASN A 129 -4.31 4.27 11.09
N ARG A 130 -4.77 5.49 10.75
CA ARG A 130 -5.75 6.21 11.57
C ARG A 130 -7.07 5.44 11.69
N ILE A 131 -7.57 4.90 10.58
CA ILE A 131 -8.81 4.12 10.59
C ILE A 131 -8.64 2.79 11.32
N VAL A 132 -7.53 2.09 11.13
CA VAL A 132 -7.20 0.87 11.87
C VAL A 132 -7.25 1.14 13.37
N LYS A 133 -6.63 2.24 13.82
CA LYS A 133 -6.67 2.65 15.23
C LYS A 133 -8.10 2.92 15.72
N GLN A 134 -8.90 3.64 14.95
CA GLN A 134 -10.31 3.91 15.31
C GLN A 134 -11.14 2.62 15.42
N VAL A 135 -10.98 1.69 14.47
CA VAL A 135 -11.65 0.38 14.52
C VAL A 135 -11.15 -0.43 15.71
N ALA A 136 -9.84 -0.42 15.97
CA ALA A 136 -9.25 -1.10 17.11
C ALA A 136 -9.83 -0.61 18.44
N GLU A 137 -9.89 0.71 18.64
CA GLU A 137 -10.43 1.34 19.85
C GLU A 137 -11.94 1.08 19.98
N ALA A 138 -12.72 1.20 18.89
CA ALA A 138 -14.17 0.99 18.91
C ALA A 138 -14.56 -0.45 19.24
N GLU A 139 -13.80 -1.44 18.75
CA GLU A 139 -14.06 -2.86 18.97
C GLU A 139 -13.23 -3.48 20.11
N LYS A 140 -12.44 -2.65 20.80
CA LYS A 140 -11.60 -3.02 21.94
C LYS A 140 -10.56 -4.10 21.60
N TYR A 141 -9.87 -3.95 20.48
CA TYR A 141 -8.72 -4.77 20.15
C TYR A 141 -7.50 -4.34 20.97
N ASP A 142 -6.80 -5.30 21.55
CA ASP A 142 -5.55 -5.08 22.28
C ASP A 142 -4.36 -5.02 21.32
N LEU A 143 -4.45 -5.72 20.18
CA LEU A 143 -3.39 -5.80 19.19
C LEU A 143 -3.96 -5.93 17.78
N VAL A 144 -3.38 -5.20 16.82
CA VAL A 144 -3.65 -5.40 15.39
C VAL A 144 -2.33 -5.72 14.67
N LEU A 145 -2.31 -6.85 13.98
CA LEU A 145 -1.15 -7.35 13.22
C LEU A 145 -1.32 -7.08 11.72
N GLN A 146 -0.20 -6.82 11.04
CA GLN A 146 -0.17 -6.58 9.60
C GLN A 146 0.53 -7.70 8.82
N GLU A 147 1.50 -8.38 9.45
CA GLU A 147 2.28 -9.45 8.84
C GLU A 147 2.11 -10.74 9.64
N ALA A 148 1.68 -11.80 8.96
CA ALA A 148 1.54 -13.13 9.55
C ALA A 148 1.62 -14.21 8.46
N VAL A 149 2.27 -15.33 8.77
CA VAL A 149 2.35 -16.49 7.86
C VAL A 149 0.99 -17.18 7.71
N TYR A 150 0.20 -17.18 8.77
CA TYR A 150 -1.16 -17.71 8.80
C TYR A 150 -2.00 -16.91 9.79
N ILE A 151 -3.25 -16.61 9.41
CA ILE A 151 -4.25 -16.02 10.30
C ILE A 151 -5.54 -16.80 10.17
N ASN A 152 -6.22 -17.03 11.29
CA ASN A 152 -7.60 -17.51 11.23
C ASN A 152 -8.49 -16.36 10.73
N PRO A 153 -9.28 -16.54 9.66
CA PRO A 153 -10.10 -15.47 9.06
C PRO A 153 -11.01 -14.73 10.05
N LYS A 154 -11.38 -15.35 11.18
CA LYS A 154 -12.17 -14.70 12.24
C LYS A 154 -11.49 -13.48 12.87
N HIS A 155 -10.15 -13.39 12.78
CA HIS A 155 -9.37 -12.26 13.28
C HIS A 155 -9.11 -11.20 12.21
N ASP A 156 -9.46 -11.47 10.95
CA ASP A 156 -9.29 -10.51 9.86
C ASP A 156 -10.34 -9.39 9.96
N ILE A 157 -9.87 -8.17 10.17
CA ILE A 157 -10.71 -6.96 10.22
C ILE A 157 -10.54 -6.08 8.97
N THR A 158 -9.83 -6.56 7.95
CA THR A 158 -9.50 -5.80 6.73
C THR A 158 -10.76 -5.21 6.08
N ASP A 159 -11.83 -6.00 5.94
CA ASP A 159 -13.09 -5.52 5.34
C ASP A 159 -13.73 -4.39 6.15
N LYS A 160 -13.65 -4.47 7.49
CA LYS A 160 -14.18 -3.42 8.37
C LYS A 160 -13.39 -2.13 8.20
N VAL A 161 -12.06 -2.25 8.15
CA VAL A 161 -11.16 -1.13 7.93
C VAL A 161 -11.39 -0.50 6.55
N ILE A 162 -11.52 -1.30 5.49
CA ILE A 162 -11.83 -0.80 4.14
C ILE A 162 -13.17 -0.05 4.12
N LYS A 163 -14.21 -0.61 4.75
CA LYS A 163 -15.53 0.04 4.85
C LYS A 163 -15.44 1.37 5.61
N ALA A 164 -14.75 1.39 6.74
CA ALA A 164 -14.56 2.60 7.54
C ALA A 164 -13.73 3.65 6.79
N LEU A 165 -12.67 3.23 6.09
CA LEU A 165 -11.82 4.09 5.28
C LEU A 165 -12.58 4.71 4.09
N ASN A 166 -13.50 3.95 3.48
CA ASN A 166 -14.35 4.45 2.41
C ASN A 166 -15.48 5.37 2.90
N ALA A 167 -15.90 5.23 4.16
CA ALA A 167 -16.92 6.07 4.79
C ALA A 167 -16.36 7.37 5.35
N ALA A 168 -15.09 7.37 5.77
CA ALA A 168 -14.35 8.57 6.17
C ALA A 168 -14.07 9.44 4.94
N ARG A 169 -14.69 10.62 4.89
CA ARG A 169 -14.44 11.62 3.83
C ARG A 169 -13.15 12.40 4.08
#